data_AF-A0A8T3QR61-F1
#
_entry.id   AF-A0A8T3QR61-F1
#
_cell.length_a   1.000
_cell.length_b   1.000
_cell.length_c   1.000
_cell.angle_alpha   90.00
_cell.angle_beta   90.00
_cell.angle_gamma   90.00
#
_symmetry.space_group_name_H-M   'P 1'
#
loop_
_entity.id
_entity.type
_entity.pdbx_description
1 polymer ?
#
loop_
_entity_poly.entity_id
_entity_poly.type
_entity_poly.pdbx_seq_one_letter_code
_entity_poly.pdbx_strand_id
1 'polypeptide(L)'
;AAAGQAPVSFIVGAAVEPGRAGRAPVGGARGRVAEATGSGNRYASLPIPSAGDVVLGFEFRRAADAERVADRLPPTLARHAAVALALVTEQLATERELAALRAREAERTTFVSTVAHELRTPLTGLRGYLELILDGKVSDPAVERDFLERGRSIVGSMGELVGDLLELSRLESGTLGLELEPFSVADAGQHVAAGLLPIAIERGVHLTTNLPPRLRVALGDRRRVEQILTNLAANGLKFTPSGGTVEIAARIDGQVAILTIRDDGAGIPADDRGRIFERFHRMAGHERITGTGLGLPIARDLARQMDGDLNVASLPGAGSAFVLVLPGAAGAAPEVTTAALQRALVLEDSALAERALRRAFTEQDGGDDRDDDRDDDGSGHDGHGTRGTEPGRRTGSARLRALPGSRERSSTSV
;
A
#
# COMPACT_ATOMS: atom_id res chain seq x y z
N ALA A 1 -57.95 13.38 -25.21
CA ALA A 1 -56.77 13.84 -25.96
C ALA A 1 -55.59 12.97 -25.54
N ALA A 2 -55.03 12.23 -26.50
CA ALA A 2 -54.05 11.17 -26.28
C ALA A 2 -52.66 11.72 -25.91
N ALA A 3 -52.13 11.31 -24.76
CA ALA A 3 -50.71 11.40 -24.48
C ALA A 3 -50.06 10.10 -25.00
N GLY A 4 -49.61 10.13 -26.26
CA GLY A 4 -48.89 9.04 -26.90
C GLY A 4 -47.49 8.90 -26.29
N GLN A 5 -47.33 7.92 -25.39
CA GLN A 5 -46.01 7.42 -25.02
C GLN A 5 -45.35 6.82 -26.27
N ALA A 6 -44.17 7.32 -26.62
CA ALA A 6 -43.36 6.80 -27.73
C ALA A 6 -43.13 5.29 -27.54
N PRO A 7 -43.47 4.41 -28.50
CA PRO A 7 -43.54 2.97 -28.25
C PRO A 7 -42.23 2.23 -28.50
N VAL A 8 -41.08 2.91 -28.59
CA VAL A 8 -39.81 2.28 -29.01
C VAL A 8 -38.66 2.70 -28.09
N SER A 9 -38.07 1.72 -27.43
CA SER A 9 -36.84 1.82 -26.64
C SER A 9 -35.67 1.27 -27.48
N PHE A 10 -34.53 1.96 -27.46
CA PHE A 10 -33.31 1.58 -28.20
C PHE A 10 -32.33 0.89 -27.27
N ILE A 11 -31.80 -0.26 -27.69
CA ILE A 11 -30.83 -1.03 -26.90
C ILE A 11 -29.64 -1.41 -27.79
N VAL A 12 -28.43 -1.11 -27.30
CA VAL A 12 -27.17 -1.56 -27.90
C VAL A 12 -26.51 -2.51 -26.91
N GLY A 13 -26.17 -3.72 -27.34
CA GLY A 13 -25.60 -4.73 -26.45
C GLY A 13 -24.86 -5.84 -27.20
N ALA A 14 -24.13 -6.67 -26.45
CA ALA A 14 -23.58 -7.92 -26.96
C ALA A 14 -24.72 -8.90 -27.28
N ALA A 15 -24.54 -9.74 -28.30
CA ALA A 15 -25.47 -10.80 -28.64
C ALA A 15 -25.66 -11.69 -27.39
N VAL A 16 -26.82 -11.59 -26.76
CA VAL A 16 -27.21 -12.47 -25.66
C VAL A 16 -27.23 -13.89 -26.21
N GLU A 17 -26.53 -14.83 -25.55
CA GLU A 17 -26.57 -16.24 -25.94
C GLU A 17 -28.04 -16.72 -26.00
N PRO A 18 -28.49 -17.29 -27.13
CA PRO A 18 -29.84 -17.80 -27.23
C PRO A 18 -29.94 -19.11 -26.44
N GLY A 19 -30.74 -19.11 -25.39
CA GLY A 19 -31.27 -20.35 -24.82
C GLY A 19 -32.00 -21.14 -25.90
N ARG A 20 -31.34 -22.19 -26.40
CA ARG A 20 -31.88 -23.21 -27.33
C ARG A 20 -32.63 -22.67 -28.56
N ALA A 21 -31.91 -22.06 -29.50
CA ALA A 21 -32.20 -22.23 -30.93
C ALA A 21 -31.00 -21.78 -31.77
N GLY A 22 -30.25 -22.76 -32.30
CA GLY A 22 -29.38 -22.63 -33.48
C GLY A 22 -28.26 -21.59 -33.46
N ARG A 23 -27.00 -22.07 -33.43
CA ARG A 23 -25.86 -21.32 -33.99
C ARG A 23 -26.26 -20.74 -35.36
N ALA A 24 -26.09 -19.44 -35.56
CA ALA A 24 -26.32 -18.80 -36.86
C ALA A 24 -24.99 -18.34 -37.49
N PRO A 25 -24.78 -18.60 -38.78
CA PRO A 25 -23.58 -18.24 -39.51
C PRO A 25 -23.49 -16.72 -39.72
N VAL A 26 -22.25 -16.23 -39.72
CA VAL A 26 -21.84 -14.89 -40.16
C VAL A 26 -22.26 -14.71 -41.62
N GLY A 27 -23.15 -13.76 -41.95
CA GLY A 27 -23.39 -13.41 -43.37
C GLY A 27 -24.72 -12.80 -43.82
N GLY A 28 -25.72 -12.54 -42.97
CA GLY A 28 -27.03 -12.04 -43.44
C GLY A 28 -27.45 -10.69 -42.84
N ALA A 29 -27.46 -9.63 -43.65
CA ALA A 29 -27.89 -8.26 -43.28
C ALA A 29 -29.43 -8.08 -43.22
N ARG A 30 -30.17 -9.08 -42.73
CA ARG A 30 -31.63 -8.99 -42.51
C ARG A 30 -31.93 -8.89 -41.02
N GLY A 31 -32.92 -8.09 -40.66
CA GLY A 31 -33.39 -7.99 -39.28
C GLY A 31 -33.90 -9.35 -38.78
N ARG A 32 -33.74 -9.61 -37.48
CA ARG A 32 -34.16 -10.86 -36.84
C ARG A 32 -35.01 -10.54 -35.61
N VAL A 33 -35.85 -11.48 -35.19
CA VAL A 33 -36.65 -11.34 -33.95
C VAL A 33 -36.11 -12.29 -32.89
N ALA A 34 -35.95 -11.80 -31.65
CA ALA A 34 -35.56 -12.61 -30.49
C ALA A 34 -36.49 -12.33 -29.29
N GLU A 35 -36.76 -13.35 -28.47
CA GLU A 35 -37.45 -13.23 -27.18
C GLU A 35 -36.44 -13.09 -26.05
N ALA A 36 -36.60 -12.10 -25.17
CA ALA A 36 -35.78 -12.03 -23.96
C ALA A 36 -36.31 -13.02 -22.91
N THR A 37 -35.39 -13.72 -22.27
CA THR A 37 -35.67 -14.60 -21.14
C THR A 37 -36.23 -13.77 -19.97
N GLY A 38 -37.55 -13.88 -19.73
CA GLY A 38 -38.20 -13.47 -18.48
C GLY A 38 -39.07 -12.21 -18.49
N SER A 39 -39.14 -11.41 -19.56
CA SER A 39 -39.92 -10.15 -19.57
C SER A 39 -41.15 -10.12 -20.48
N GLY A 40 -41.33 -11.10 -21.38
CA GLY A 40 -42.44 -11.11 -22.36
C GLY A 40 -42.31 -10.05 -23.48
N ASN A 41 -41.27 -9.20 -23.46
CA ASN A 41 -40.98 -8.25 -24.52
C ASN A 41 -40.24 -8.94 -25.68
N ARG A 42 -40.53 -8.51 -26.93
CA ARG A 42 -39.89 -9.04 -28.15
C ARG A 42 -39.04 -7.97 -28.82
N TYR A 43 -37.90 -8.37 -29.37
CA TYR A 43 -36.93 -7.45 -29.96
C TYR A 43 -36.77 -7.71 -31.45
N ALA A 44 -36.74 -6.67 -32.28
CA ALA A 44 -36.18 -6.74 -33.62
C ALA A 44 -34.72 -6.30 -33.57
N SER A 45 -33.80 -7.10 -34.09
CA SER A 45 -32.36 -6.84 -34.03
C SER A 45 -31.71 -6.84 -35.40
N LEU A 46 -30.65 -6.05 -35.54
CA LEU A 46 -29.84 -5.94 -36.75
C LEU A 46 -28.36 -6.12 -36.40
N PRO A 47 -27.66 -7.11 -37.00
CA PRO A 47 -26.24 -7.34 -36.72
C PRO A 47 -25.38 -6.22 -37.28
N ILE A 48 -24.35 -5.81 -36.52
CA ILE A 48 -23.36 -4.80 -36.91
C ILE A 48 -22.06 -5.53 -37.31
N PRO A 49 -21.79 -5.75 -38.62
CA PRO A 49 -20.76 -6.70 -39.07
C PRO A 49 -19.32 -6.32 -38.68
N SER A 50 -19.06 -5.04 -38.41
CA SER A 50 -17.72 -4.50 -38.14
C SER A 50 -17.39 -4.40 -36.64
N ALA A 51 -18.29 -4.82 -35.75
CA ALA A 51 -18.14 -4.66 -34.30
C ALA A 51 -18.19 -6.01 -33.53
N GLY A 52 -18.01 -7.14 -34.21
CA GLY A 52 -18.13 -8.48 -33.61
C GLY A 52 -19.60 -8.87 -33.38
N ASP A 53 -19.92 -9.41 -32.20
CA ASP A 53 -21.27 -9.87 -31.81
C ASP A 53 -22.17 -8.73 -31.32
N VAL A 54 -22.11 -7.54 -31.94
CA VAL A 54 -22.94 -6.40 -31.54
C VAL A 54 -24.19 -6.33 -32.42
N VAL A 55 -25.35 -6.20 -31.78
CA VAL A 55 -26.65 -6.06 -32.44
C VAL A 55 -27.34 -4.78 -31.99
N LEU A 56 -27.95 -4.07 -32.94
CA LEU A 56 -28.86 -2.97 -32.66
C LEU A 56 -30.26 -3.54 -32.45
N GLY A 57 -30.84 -3.38 -31.26
CA GLY A 57 -32.14 -3.92 -30.88
C GLY A 57 -33.22 -2.84 -30.73
N PHE A 58 -34.43 -3.16 -31.19
CA PHE A 58 -35.66 -2.38 -31.01
C PHE A 58 -36.64 -3.21 -30.20
N GLU A 59 -37.13 -2.66 -29.10
CA GLU A 59 -38.08 -3.34 -28.22
C GLU A 59 -39.53 -3.09 -28.64
N PHE A 60 -40.34 -4.15 -28.66
CA PHE A 60 -41.76 -4.10 -28.99
C PHE A 60 -42.62 -4.85 -27.98
N ARG A 61 -43.80 -4.29 -27.70
CA ARG A 61 -44.83 -4.90 -26.84
C ARG A 61 -45.57 -6.08 -27.50
N ARG A 62 -45.55 -6.18 -28.84
CA ARG A 62 -46.24 -7.25 -29.59
C ARG A 62 -45.31 -7.93 -30.59
N ALA A 63 -45.44 -9.24 -30.69
CA ALA A 63 -44.71 -10.08 -31.63
C ALA A 63 -44.85 -9.69 -33.10
N ALA A 64 -46.10 -9.49 -33.54
CA ALA A 64 -46.41 -9.16 -34.92
C ALA A 64 -45.85 -7.79 -35.35
N ASP A 65 -45.55 -6.91 -34.40
CA ASP A 65 -44.96 -5.60 -34.66
C ASP A 65 -43.43 -5.73 -34.80
N ALA A 66 -42.78 -6.56 -33.97
CA ALA A 66 -41.35 -6.88 -34.09
C ALA A 66 -41.00 -7.56 -35.43
N GLU A 67 -41.78 -8.53 -35.88
CA GLU A 67 -41.57 -9.23 -37.17
C GLU A 67 -41.74 -8.28 -38.36
N ARG A 68 -42.80 -7.47 -38.37
CA ARG A 68 -43.05 -6.48 -39.45
C ARG A 68 -41.94 -5.46 -39.58
N VAL A 69 -41.30 -5.09 -38.47
CA VAL A 69 -40.19 -4.14 -38.47
C VAL A 69 -38.89 -4.82 -38.86
N ALA A 70 -38.60 -6.02 -38.35
CA ALA A 70 -37.38 -6.77 -38.67
C ALA A 70 -37.18 -6.96 -40.19
N ASP A 71 -38.26 -7.27 -40.93
CA ASP A 71 -38.21 -7.47 -42.39
C ASP A 71 -38.03 -6.16 -43.19
N ARG A 72 -38.30 -5.01 -42.57
CA ARG A 72 -38.27 -3.69 -43.22
C ARG A 72 -37.09 -2.81 -42.77
N LEU A 73 -36.27 -3.28 -41.84
CA LEU A 73 -35.11 -2.53 -41.37
C LEU A 73 -34.11 -2.33 -42.53
N PRO A 74 -33.80 -1.07 -42.91
CA PRO A 74 -32.87 -0.82 -44.01
C PRO A 74 -31.46 -1.29 -43.65
N PRO A 75 -30.74 -1.98 -44.55
CA PRO A 75 -29.32 -2.33 -44.34
C PRO A 75 -28.43 -1.10 -44.10
N THR A 76 -28.84 0.06 -44.61
CA THR A 76 -28.16 1.34 -44.36
C THR A 76 -28.18 1.72 -42.89
N LEU A 77 -29.18 1.33 -42.11
CA LEU A 77 -29.24 1.61 -40.67
C LEU A 77 -28.13 0.89 -39.89
N ALA A 78 -27.85 -0.39 -40.21
CA ALA A 78 -26.72 -1.13 -39.65
C ALA A 78 -25.40 -0.42 -39.96
N ARG A 79 -25.25 0.05 -41.20
CA ARG A 79 -24.04 0.73 -41.65
C ARG A 79 -23.83 2.07 -40.93
N HIS A 80 -24.88 2.86 -40.75
CA HIS A 80 -24.78 4.10 -39.97
C HIS A 80 -24.50 3.82 -38.49
N ALA A 81 -25.13 2.80 -37.90
CA ALA A 81 -24.86 2.38 -36.52
C ALA A 81 -23.42 1.87 -36.33
N ALA A 82 -22.89 1.12 -37.29
CA ALA A 82 -21.50 0.66 -37.32
C ALA A 82 -20.51 1.83 -37.31
N VAL A 83 -20.73 2.83 -38.18
CA VAL A 83 -19.88 4.01 -38.28
C VAL A 83 -19.98 4.86 -37.01
N ALA A 84 -21.19 5.07 -36.48
CA ALA A 84 -21.38 5.82 -35.24
C ALA A 84 -20.69 5.14 -34.05
N LEU A 85 -20.81 3.81 -33.94
CA LEU A 85 -20.15 3.04 -32.88
C LEU A 85 -18.62 3.12 -33.01
N ALA A 86 -18.08 2.97 -34.21
CA ALA A 86 -16.64 3.09 -34.47
C ALA A 86 -16.10 4.47 -34.06
N LEU A 87 -16.79 5.56 -34.47
CA LEU A 87 -16.43 6.93 -34.10
C LEU A 87 -16.48 7.14 -32.58
N VAL A 88 -17.51 6.64 -31.90
CA VAL A 88 -17.61 6.75 -30.44
C VAL A 88 -16.51 5.95 -29.74
N THR A 89 -16.19 4.74 -30.22
CA THR A 89 -15.09 3.94 -29.63
C THR A 89 -13.73 4.59 -29.83
N GLU A 90 -13.48 5.20 -30.98
CA GLU A 90 -12.25 5.93 -31.28
C GLU A 90 -12.15 7.21 -30.43
N GLN A 91 -13.25 7.96 -30.32
CA GLN A 91 -13.34 9.12 -29.44
C GLN A 91 -13.07 8.74 -27.97
N LEU A 92 -13.67 7.66 -27.47
CA LEU A 92 -13.43 7.19 -26.10
C LEU A 92 -11.99 6.70 -25.90
N ALA A 93 -11.37 6.10 -26.91
CA ALA A 93 -9.97 5.68 -26.85
C ALA A 93 -9.03 6.88 -26.77
N THR A 94 -9.24 7.89 -27.62
CA THR A 94 -8.45 9.15 -27.61
C THR A 94 -8.64 9.94 -26.33
N GLU A 95 -9.87 10.03 -25.80
CA GLU A 95 -10.14 10.67 -24.51
C GLU A 95 -9.44 9.95 -23.35
N ARG A 96 -9.41 8.61 -23.35
CA ARG A 96 -8.67 7.82 -22.36
C ARG A 96 -7.17 8.03 -22.45
N GLU A 97 -6.61 8.08 -23.66
CA GLU A 97 -5.18 8.34 -23.87
C GLU A 97 -4.80 9.74 -23.39
N LEU A 98 -5.62 10.74 -23.74
CA LEU A 98 -5.42 12.13 -23.30
C LEU A 98 -5.55 12.28 -21.78
N ALA A 99 -6.50 11.57 -21.16
CA ALA A 99 -6.64 11.53 -19.71
C ALA A 99 -5.41 10.89 -19.05
N ALA A 100 -4.89 9.79 -19.60
CA ALA A 100 -3.68 9.13 -19.11
C ALA A 100 -2.43 10.02 -19.25
N LEU A 101 -2.28 10.73 -20.36
CA LEU A 101 -1.20 11.71 -20.56
C LEU A 101 -1.27 12.85 -19.55
N ARG A 102 -2.46 13.44 -19.35
CA ARG A 102 -2.66 14.50 -18.35
C ARG A 102 -2.40 14.02 -16.94
N ALA A 103 -2.80 12.79 -16.60
CA ALA A 103 -2.52 12.19 -15.30
C ALA A 103 -1.00 12.05 -15.06
N ARG A 104 -0.24 11.57 -16.06
CA ARG A 104 1.22 11.49 -15.99
C ARG A 104 1.88 12.86 -15.86
N GLU A 105 1.38 13.86 -16.58
CA GLU A 105 1.90 15.22 -16.51
C GLU A 105 1.63 15.87 -15.14
N ALA A 106 0.44 15.66 -14.59
CA ALA A 106 0.08 16.11 -13.24
C ALA A 106 0.93 15.42 -12.17
N GLU A 107 1.15 14.10 -12.29
CA GLU A 107 2.03 13.33 -11.40
C GLU A 107 3.46 13.87 -11.47
N ARG A 108 4.00 14.10 -12.67
CA ARG A 108 5.35 14.66 -12.87
C ARG A 108 5.47 16.07 -12.28
N THR A 109 4.45 16.91 -12.45
CA THR A 109 4.45 18.28 -11.91
C THR A 109 4.41 18.25 -10.38
N THR A 110 3.56 17.39 -9.82
CA THR A 110 3.47 17.16 -8.36
C THR A 110 4.80 16.65 -7.83
N PHE A 111 5.42 15.68 -8.51
CA PHE A 111 6.73 15.13 -8.19
C PHE A 111 7.80 16.23 -8.11
N VAL A 112 7.94 17.06 -9.14
CA VAL A 112 8.93 18.16 -9.15
C VAL A 112 8.67 19.15 -8.02
N SER A 113 7.40 19.48 -7.75
CA SER A 113 7.02 20.37 -6.65
C SER A 113 7.40 19.79 -5.29
N THR A 114 7.10 18.51 -5.05
CA THR A 114 7.43 17.81 -3.81
C THR A 114 8.94 17.72 -3.61
N VAL A 115 9.70 17.37 -4.65
CA VAL A 115 11.18 17.35 -4.61
C VAL A 115 11.74 18.70 -4.22
N ALA A 116 11.23 19.78 -4.83
CA ALA A 116 11.68 21.13 -4.51
C ALA A 116 11.37 21.50 -3.05
N HIS A 117 10.24 21.04 -2.51
CA HIS A 117 9.87 21.28 -1.12
C HIS A 117 10.76 20.49 -0.14
N GLU A 118 10.94 19.20 -0.39
CA GLU A 118 11.78 18.30 0.43
C GLU A 118 13.26 18.70 0.43
N LEU A 119 13.76 19.36 -0.62
CA LEU A 119 15.11 19.93 -0.64
C LEU A 119 15.20 21.30 0.06
N ARG A 120 14.16 22.14 -0.03
CA ARG A 120 14.18 23.51 0.53
C ARG A 120 14.23 23.51 2.06
N THR A 121 13.49 22.61 2.71
CA THR A 121 13.42 22.50 4.17
C THR A 121 14.79 22.23 4.82
N PRO A 122 15.53 21.15 4.44
CA PRO A 122 16.87 20.89 4.99
C PRO A 122 17.87 22.00 4.66
N LEU A 123 17.82 22.57 3.44
CA LEU A 123 18.70 23.70 3.07
C LEU A 123 18.46 24.94 3.92
N THR A 124 17.20 25.22 4.27
CA THR A 124 16.86 26.37 5.13
C THR A 124 17.39 26.14 6.55
N GLY A 125 17.27 24.93 7.09
CA GLY A 125 17.85 24.56 8.39
C GLY A 125 19.39 24.64 8.39
N LEU A 126 20.04 24.09 7.37
CA LEU A 126 21.50 24.16 7.22
C LEU A 126 21.98 25.61 7.14
N ARG A 127 21.32 26.45 6.32
CA ARG A 127 21.64 27.87 6.22
C ARG A 127 21.49 28.56 7.58
N GLY A 128 20.41 28.29 8.32
CA GLY A 128 20.19 28.88 9.65
C GLY A 128 21.29 28.51 10.65
N TYR A 129 21.72 27.24 10.69
CA TYR A 129 22.84 26.84 11.55
C TYR A 129 24.14 27.56 11.17
N LEU A 130 24.45 27.65 9.87
CA LEU A 130 25.65 28.34 9.39
C LEU A 130 25.61 29.85 9.68
N GLU A 131 24.46 30.51 9.47
CA GLU A 131 24.27 31.94 9.80
C GLU A 131 24.45 32.21 11.30
N LEU A 132 23.92 31.36 12.18
CA LEU A 132 24.07 31.51 13.63
C LEU A 132 25.54 31.39 14.08
N ILE A 133 26.31 30.49 13.46
CA ILE A 133 27.74 30.33 13.75
C ILE A 133 28.53 31.52 13.19
N LEU A 134 28.32 31.89 11.92
CA LEU A 134 29.06 32.97 11.25
C LEU A 134 28.78 34.36 11.85
N ASP A 135 27.55 34.61 12.32
CA ASP A 135 27.17 35.86 12.98
C ASP A 135 27.70 35.96 14.43
N GLY A 136 28.39 34.93 14.93
CA GLY A 136 28.86 34.87 16.32
C GLY A 136 27.73 34.78 17.35
N LYS A 137 26.53 34.34 16.92
CA LYS A 137 25.35 34.17 17.79
C LYS A 137 25.40 32.89 18.62
N VAL A 138 26.34 31.99 18.31
CA VAL A 138 26.67 30.80 19.10
C VAL A 138 27.99 31.05 19.82
N SER A 139 27.95 31.10 21.15
CA SER A 139 29.12 31.44 21.98
C SER A 139 29.73 30.22 22.68
N ASP A 140 28.97 29.13 22.79
CA ASP A 140 29.40 27.89 23.43
C ASP A 140 29.97 26.92 22.36
N PRO A 141 31.26 26.53 22.45
CA PRO A 141 31.87 25.58 21.53
C PRO A 141 31.15 24.22 21.45
N ALA A 142 30.48 23.78 22.51
CA ALA A 142 29.71 22.53 22.49
C ALA A 142 28.45 22.66 21.61
N VAL A 143 27.79 23.82 21.67
CA VAL A 143 26.60 24.12 20.84
C VAL A 143 27.00 24.32 19.38
N GLU A 144 28.12 24.99 19.12
CA GLU A 144 28.67 25.15 17.78
C GLU A 144 28.96 23.78 17.14
N ARG A 145 29.58 22.87 17.91
CA ARG A 145 29.83 21.50 17.46
C ARG A 145 28.54 20.73 17.18
N ASP A 146 27.53 20.82 18.04
CA ASP A 146 26.21 20.19 17.81
C ASP A 146 25.56 20.71 16.51
N PHE A 147 25.65 22.02 16.23
CA PHE A 147 25.11 22.62 15.00
C PHE A 147 25.86 22.12 13.75
N LEU A 148 27.19 22.00 13.81
CA LEU A 148 27.98 21.43 12.72
C LEU A 148 27.67 19.95 12.50
N GLU A 149 27.47 19.17 13.57
CA GLU A 149 27.09 17.76 13.49
C GLU A 149 25.69 17.58 12.88
N ARG A 150 24.72 18.42 13.26
CA ARG A 150 23.40 18.50 12.61
C ARG A 150 23.51 18.89 11.14
N GLY A 151 24.33 19.89 10.82
CA GLY A 151 24.58 20.30 9.43
C GLY A 151 25.16 19.17 8.59
N ARG A 152 26.13 18.42 9.12
CA ARG A 152 26.69 17.22 8.47
C ARG A 152 25.62 16.15 8.25
N SER A 153 24.75 15.91 9.22
CA SER A 153 23.63 14.97 9.08
C SER A 153 22.65 15.40 7.98
N ILE A 154 22.32 16.69 7.90
CA ILE A 154 21.47 17.25 6.83
C ILE A 154 22.09 16.99 5.45
N VAL A 155 23.39 17.25 5.27
CA VAL A 155 24.08 17.01 4.00
C VAL A 155 24.05 15.52 3.62
N GLY A 156 24.27 14.63 4.59
CA GLY A 156 24.16 13.19 4.39
C GLY A 156 22.77 12.77 3.88
N SER A 157 21.71 13.16 4.59
CA SER A 157 20.33 12.85 4.21
C SER A 157 19.92 13.47 2.87
N MET A 158 20.43 14.66 2.53
CA MET A 158 20.23 15.24 1.20
C MET A 158 20.92 14.41 0.09
N GLY A 159 22.11 13.87 0.38
CA GLY A 159 22.82 12.97 -0.54
C GLY A 159 22.01 11.70 -0.83
N GLU A 160 21.42 11.09 0.21
CA GLU A 160 20.51 9.94 0.07
C GLU A 160 19.29 10.29 -0.80
N LEU A 161 18.64 11.43 -0.53
CA LEU A 161 17.50 11.89 -1.33
C LEU A 161 17.86 12.10 -2.81
N VAL A 162 19.01 12.72 -3.10
CA VAL A 162 19.47 12.89 -4.48
C VAL A 162 19.75 11.53 -5.14
N GLY A 163 20.35 10.60 -4.40
CA GLY A 163 20.56 9.22 -4.84
C GLY A 163 19.25 8.54 -5.23
N ASP A 164 18.26 8.56 -4.33
CA ASP A 164 16.93 7.99 -4.55
C ASP A 164 16.25 8.60 -5.80
N LEU A 165 16.37 9.93 -6.00
CA LEU A 165 15.80 10.61 -7.16
C LEU A 165 16.46 10.21 -8.48
N LEU A 166 17.79 10.07 -8.49
CA LEU A 166 18.53 9.61 -9.67
C LEU A 166 18.19 8.17 -10.01
N GLU A 167 18.01 7.32 -9.00
CA GLU A 167 17.61 5.94 -9.20
C GLU A 167 16.19 5.83 -9.73
N LEU A 168 15.24 6.55 -9.15
CA LEU A 168 13.87 6.63 -9.65
C LEU A 168 13.84 7.12 -11.10
N SER A 169 14.63 8.14 -11.44
CA SER A 169 14.73 8.65 -12.82
C SER A 169 15.28 7.60 -13.80
N ARG A 170 16.18 6.71 -13.37
CA ARG A 170 16.70 5.60 -14.20
C ARG A 170 15.68 4.49 -14.36
N LEU A 171 14.95 4.18 -13.28
CA LEU A 171 13.84 3.22 -13.30
C LEU A 171 12.75 3.66 -14.28
N GLU A 172 12.31 4.92 -14.22
CA GLU A 172 11.23 5.45 -15.08
C GLU A 172 11.63 5.56 -16.55
N SER A 173 12.90 5.87 -16.82
CA SER A 173 13.40 5.96 -18.19
C SER A 173 13.74 4.59 -18.79
N GLY A 174 13.64 3.50 -18.02
CA GLY A 174 14.03 2.16 -18.45
C GLY A 174 15.53 2.02 -18.75
N THR A 175 16.34 2.98 -18.31
CA THR A 175 17.80 2.99 -18.53
C THR A 175 18.56 2.25 -17.44
N LEU A 176 17.86 1.75 -16.42
CA LEU A 176 18.43 0.87 -15.41
C LEU A 176 18.77 -0.48 -16.04
N GLY A 177 20.04 -0.71 -16.36
CA GLY A 177 20.53 -2.04 -16.73
C GLY A 177 20.54 -2.94 -15.50
N LEU A 178 19.68 -3.97 -15.51
CA LEU A 178 19.68 -5.03 -14.49
C LEU A 178 20.51 -6.21 -14.97
N GLU A 179 21.40 -6.69 -14.11
CA GLU A 179 22.18 -7.91 -14.35
C GLU A 179 21.39 -9.10 -13.77
N LEU A 180 20.44 -9.62 -14.54
CA LEU A 180 19.59 -10.74 -14.11
C LEU A 180 20.36 -12.05 -14.18
N GLU A 181 20.84 -12.50 -13.01
CA GLU A 181 21.60 -13.73 -12.89
C GLU A 181 21.07 -14.61 -11.74
N PRO A 182 21.27 -15.93 -11.81
CA PRO A 182 21.04 -16.81 -10.67
C PRO A 182 21.94 -16.40 -9.48
N PHE A 183 21.38 -15.93 -8.35
CA PHE A 183 22.09 -15.68 -7.07
C PHE A 183 21.51 -16.38 -5.81
N SER A 184 22.34 -16.57 -4.78
CA SER A 184 21.91 -17.11 -3.47
C SER A 184 21.16 -16.06 -2.64
N VAL A 185 19.88 -16.30 -2.40
CA VAL A 185 19.03 -15.47 -1.53
C VAL A 185 19.49 -15.50 -0.07
N ALA A 186 19.98 -16.65 0.41
CA ALA A 186 20.49 -16.77 1.77
C ALA A 186 21.75 -15.90 1.96
N ASP A 187 22.67 -15.91 1.00
CA ASP A 187 23.91 -15.13 1.07
C ASP A 187 23.61 -13.62 1.02
N ALA A 188 22.68 -13.21 0.17
CA ALA A 188 22.21 -11.82 0.09
C ALA A 188 21.59 -11.36 1.42
N GLY A 189 20.71 -12.18 2.01
CA GLY A 189 20.10 -11.89 3.32
C GLY A 189 21.13 -11.83 4.46
N GLN A 190 22.12 -12.73 4.47
CA GLN A 190 23.20 -12.73 5.46
C GLN A 190 24.10 -11.50 5.32
N HIS A 191 24.42 -11.11 4.08
CA HIS A 191 25.21 -9.90 3.81
C HIS A 191 24.53 -8.65 4.37
N VAL A 192 23.22 -8.51 4.10
CA VAL A 192 22.41 -7.38 4.61
C VAL A 192 22.32 -7.42 6.14
N ALA A 193 22.08 -8.58 6.73
CA ALA A 193 22.03 -8.72 8.19
C ALA A 193 23.35 -8.30 8.86
N ALA A 194 24.49 -8.71 8.29
CA ALA A 194 25.80 -8.34 8.79
C ALA A 194 26.06 -6.82 8.70
N GLY A 195 25.64 -6.18 7.60
CA GLY A 195 25.77 -4.74 7.41
C GLY A 195 24.90 -3.91 8.36
N LEU A 196 23.72 -4.41 8.74
CA LEU A 196 22.77 -3.72 9.62
C LEU A 196 22.95 -4.03 11.11
N LEU A 197 23.75 -5.04 11.46
CA LEU A 197 23.97 -5.44 12.85
C LEU A 197 24.45 -4.29 13.76
N PRO A 198 25.40 -3.41 13.35
CA PRO A 198 25.82 -2.28 14.20
C PRO A 198 24.67 -1.32 14.52
N ILE A 199 23.80 -1.05 13.54
CA ILE A 199 22.64 -0.15 13.69
C ILE A 199 21.59 -0.79 14.61
N ALA A 200 21.39 -2.10 14.48
CA ALA A 200 20.49 -2.85 15.36
C ALA A 200 20.95 -2.80 16.83
N ILE A 201 22.25 -2.96 17.07
CA ILE A 201 22.87 -2.85 18.41
C ILE A 201 22.71 -1.42 18.96
N GLU A 202 23.01 -0.40 18.17
CA GLU A 202 22.89 1.00 18.58
C GLU A 202 21.44 1.35 19.01
N ARG A 203 20.45 0.80 18.31
CA ARG A 203 19.02 1.00 18.61
C ARG A 203 18.48 0.07 19.70
N GLY A 204 19.26 -0.92 20.12
CA GLY A 204 18.82 -1.97 21.03
C GLY A 204 17.69 -2.83 20.45
N VAL A 205 17.71 -3.12 19.14
CA VAL A 205 16.74 -3.98 18.46
C VAL A 205 17.40 -5.31 18.10
N HIS A 206 16.72 -6.42 18.30
CA HIS A 206 17.22 -7.76 17.97
C HIS A 206 17.09 -8.01 16.46
N LEU A 207 18.21 -8.12 15.76
CA LEU A 207 18.24 -8.52 14.35
C LEU A 207 18.47 -10.03 14.24
N THR A 208 17.48 -10.76 13.72
CA THR A 208 17.54 -12.22 13.55
C THR A 208 17.44 -12.62 12.08
N THR A 209 17.91 -13.84 11.76
CA THR A 209 17.81 -14.38 10.41
C THR A 209 17.29 -15.81 10.43
N ASN A 210 16.42 -16.11 9.46
CA ASN A 210 15.92 -17.45 9.18
C ASN A 210 16.11 -17.75 7.70
N LEU A 211 17.34 -18.09 7.36
CA LEU A 211 17.83 -18.24 5.98
C LEU A 211 18.33 -19.67 5.78
N PRO A 212 17.48 -20.58 5.25
CA PRO A 212 17.85 -21.97 5.02
C PRO A 212 19.10 -22.08 4.14
N PRO A 213 20.14 -22.85 4.52
CA PRO A 213 21.40 -22.93 3.77
C PRO A 213 21.27 -23.52 2.35
N ARG A 214 20.15 -24.19 2.07
CA ARG A 214 19.85 -24.83 0.78
C ARG A 214 18.78 -24.09 -0.01
N LEU A 215 18.51 -22.82 0.32
CA LEU A 215 17.58 -22.03 -0.46
C LEU A 215 18.14 -21.87 -1.88
N ARG A 216 17.51 -22.57 -2.84
CA ARG A 216 17.91 -22.51 -4.24
C ARG A 216 17.88 -21.05 -4.71
N VAL A 217 18.71 -20.83 -5.71
CA VAL A 217 18.98 -19.56 -6.33
C VAL A 217 17.72 -18.87 -6.87
N ALA A 218 17.58 -17.56 -6.65
CA ALA A 218 16.61 -16.71 -7.33
C ALA A 218 17.23 -16.12 -8.59
N LEU A 219 16.39 -15.79 -9.59
CA LEU A 219 16.80 -15.06 -10.78
C LEU A 219 16.58 -13.56 -10.53
N GLY A 220 17.63 -12.76 -10.60
CA GLY A 220 17.54 -11.32 -10.38
C GLY A 220 18.91 -10.66 -10.29
N ASP A 221 18.92 -9.35 -10.08
CA ASP A 221 20.15 -8.62 -9.78
C ASP A 221 20.41 -8.65 -8.27
N ARG A 222 21.43 -9.42 -7.86
CA ARG A 222 21.79 -9.60 -6.44
C ARG A 222 21.96 -8.27 -5.71
N ARG A 223 22.62 -7.28 -6.33
CA ARG A 223 22.91 -5.99 -5.69
C ARG A 223 21.62 -5.21 -5.45
N ARG A 224 20.67 -5.27 -6.40
CA ARG A 224 19.36 -4.63 -6.25
C ARG A 224 18.49 -5.34 -5.22
N VAL A 225 18.60 -6.65 -5.11
CA VAL A 225 17.90 -7.40 -4.05
C VAL A 225 18.48 -7.05 -2.67
N GLU A 226 19.81 -6.99 -2.52
CA GLU A 226 20.44 -6.54 -1.27
C GLU A 226 20.03 -5.10 -0.92
N GLN A 227 19.88 -4.23 -1.92
CA GLN A 227 19.36 -2.86 -1.75
C GLN A 227 17.90 -2.85 -1.25
N ILE A 228 17.01 -3.64 -1.86
CA ILE A 228 15.62 -3.81 -1.40
C ILE A 228 15.61 -4.26 0.06
N LEU A 229 16.33 -5.34 0.37
CA LEU A 229 16.39 -5.90 1.72
C LEU A 229 16.95 -4.91 2.75
N THR A 230 17.99 -4.17 2.38
CA THR A 230 18.58 -3.13 3.25
C THR A 230 17.56 -2.05 3.56
N ASN A 231 16.84 -1.55 2.57
CA ASN A 231 15.80 -0.54 2.79
C ASN A 231 14.65 -1.08 3.68
N LEU A 232 14.18 -2.31 3.42
CA LEU A 232 13.13 -2.93 4.22
C LEU A 232 13.56 -3.16 5.68
N ALA A 233 14.74 -3.74 5.90
CA ALA A 233 15.25 -4.03 7.24
C ALA A 233 15.64 -2.76 7.99
N ALA A 234 16.21 -1.75 7.32
CA ALA A 234 16.48 -0.45 7.92
C ALA A 234 15.19 0.25 8.35
N ASN A 235 14.10 0.14 7.58
CA ASN A 235 12.77 0.61 8.00
C ASN A 235 12.29 -0.17 9.23
N GLY A 236 12.44 -1.50 9.25
CA GLY A 236 12.15 -2.31 10.44
C GLY A 236 12.88 -1.81 11.68
N LEU A 237 14.20 -1.64 11.62
CA LEU A 237 15.01 -1.13 12.74
C LEU A 237 14.63 0.30 13.14
N LYS A 238 14.13 1.08 12.20
CA LYS A 238 13.75 2.47 12.40
C LYS A 238 12.42 2.62 13.14
N PHE A 239 11.45 1.76 12.86
CA PHE A 239 10.09 1.83 13.42
C PHE A 239 9.82 0.81 14.54
N THR A 240 10.78 -0.07 14.82
CA THR A 240 10.74 -0.98 15.96
C THR A 240 11.31 -0.31 17.21
N PRO A 241 10.59 -0.34 18.35
CA PRO A 241 11.12 0.19 19.61
C PRO A 241 12.27 -0.68 20.15
N SER A 242 13.07 -0.11 21.05
CA SER A 242 14.15 -0.85 21.73
C SER A 242 13.58 -2.07 22.48
N GLY A 243 14.28 -3.19 22.41
CA GLY A 243 13.84 -4.50 22.89
C GLY A 243 13.00 -5.30 21.89
N GLY A 244 12.58 -4.68 20.77
CA GLY A 244 11.87 -5.37 19.69
C GLY A 244 12.78 -6.23 18.81
N THR A 245 12.18 -6.85 17.80
CA THR A 245 12.84 -7.80 16.87
C THR A 245 12.54 -7.47 15.42
N VAL A 246 13.60 -7.49 14.60
CA VAL A 246 13.52 -7.51 13.14
C VAL A 246 14.10 -8.83 12.64
N GLU A 247 13.36 -9.57 11.82
CA GLU A 247 13.76 -10.85 11.25
C GLU A 247 13.89 -10.76 9.73
N ILE A 248 15.01 -11.24 9.18
CA ILE A 248 15.18 -11.50 7.76
C ILE A 248 14.98 -13.01 7.51
N ALA A 249 13.87 -13.37 6.87
CA ALA A 249 13.54 -14.75 6.56
C ALA A 249 13.48 -15.00 5.06
N ALA A 250 13.76 -16.22 4.63
CA ALA A 250 13.56 -16.62 3.24
C ALA A 250 13.11 -18.08 3.12
N ARG A 251 12.27 -18.35 2.13
CA ARG A 251 11.78 -19.70 1.81
C ARG A 251 11.54 -19.86 0.30
N ILE A 252 11.47 -21.10 -0.17
CA ILE A 252 11.02 -21.43 -1.53
C ILE A 252 9.56 -21.86 -1.48
N ASP A 253 8.76 -21.40 -2.44
CA ASP A 253 7.41 -21.90 -2.70
C ASP A 253 7.30 -22.27 -4.18
N GLY A 254 7.43 -23.57 -4.48
CA GLY A 254 7.41 -24.07 -5.86
C GLY A 254 8.53 -23.48 -6.72
N GLN A 255 8.17 -22.60 -7.65
CA GLN A 255 9.09 -21.99 -8.62
C GLN A 255 9.59 -20.59 -8.22
N VAL A 256 9.25 -20.11 -7.02
CA VAL A 256 9.61 -18.76 -6.59
C VAL A 256 10.37 -18.77 -5.27
N ALA A 257 11.22 -17.76 -5.10
CA ALA A 257 11.84 -17.43 -3.83
C ALA A 257 11.02 -16.33 -3.14
N ILE A 258 10.79 -16.51 -1.84
CA ILE A 258 10.04 -15.56 -1.01
C ILE A 258 10.98 -15.10 0.09
N LEU A 259 11.23 -13.79 0.14
CA LEU A 259 11.98 -13.13 1.19
C LEU A 259 10.98 -12.33 2.03
N THR A 260 11.14 -12.37 3.35
CA THR A 260 10.24 -11.68 4.27
C THR A 260 11.06 -10.93 5.31
N ILE A 261 10.80 -9.64 5.45
CA ILE A 261 11.30 -8.82 6.57
C ILE A 261 10.15 -8.64 7.54
N ARG A 262 10.28 -9.19 8.75
CA ARG A 262 9.29 -9.02 9.82
C ARG A 262 9.83 -8.06 10.86
N ASP A 263 8.97 -7.17 11.33
CA ASP A 263 9.22 -6.32 12.49
C ASP A 263 8.08 -6.45 13.48
N ASP A 264 8.34 -6.15 14.74
CA ASP A 264 7.35 -6.10 15.82
C ASP A 264 7.02 -4.66 16.26
N GLY A 265 7.23 -3.70 15.35
CA GLY A 265 7.00 -2.28 15.55
C GLY A 265 5.52 -1.89 15.59
N ALA A 266 5.27 -0.60 15.33
CA ALA A 266 3.93 -0.01 15.46
C ALA A 266 2.88 -0.56 14.49
N GLY A 267 3.31 -1.24 13.41
CA GLY A 267 2.42 -1.69 12.34
C GLY A 267 1.92 -0.53 11.45
N ILE A 268 1.16 -0.88 10.42
CA ILE A 268 0.71 0.01 9.35
C ILE A 268 -0.82 -0.08 9.25
N PRO A 269 -1.54 1.06 9.34
CA PRO A 269 -3.00 1.10 9.15
C PRO A 269 -3.42 0.55 7.78
N ALA A 270 -4.59 -0.08 7.71
CA ALA A 270 -5.09 -0.69 6.47
C ALA A 270 -5.12 0.29 5.28
N ASP A 271 -5.53 1.53 5.53
CA ASP A 271 -5.63 2.59 4.51
C ASP A 271 -4.26 3.01 3.94
N ASP A 272 -3.19 2.79 4.70
CA ASP A 272 -1.82 3.14 4.29
C ASP A 272 -1.07 1.98 3.64
N ARG A 273 -1.47 0.72 3.83
CA ARG A 273 -0.73 -0.47 3.31
C ARG A 273 -0.46 -0.43 1.80
N GLY A 274 -1.40 0.10 1.02
CA GLY A 274 -1.21 0.31 -0.43
C GLY A 274 -0.41 1.57 -0.74
N ARG A 275 -0.60 2.61 0.05
CA ARG A 275 -0.08 3.96 -0.18
C ARG A 275 1.39 4.13 0.22
N ILE A 276 1.92 3.29 1.12
CA ILE A 276 3.36 3.30 1.46
C ILE A 276 4.29 3.02 0.27
N PHE A 277 3.75 2.48 -0.82
CA PHE A 277 4.48 2.28 -2.08
C PHE A 277 4.29 3.43 -3.07
N GLU A 278 3.49 4.46 -2.72
CA GLU A 278 3.38 5.71 -3.47
C GLU A 278 4.55 6.63 -3.14
N ARG A 279 5.00 7.39 -4.15
CA ARG A 279 6.16 8.27 -4.05
C ARG A 279 5.89 9.39 -3.04
N PHE A 280 6.84 9.61 -2.14
CA PHE A 280 6.77 10.62 -1.07
C PHE A 280 5.63 10.41 -0.07
N HIS A 281 4.93 9.27 -0.10
CA HIS A 281 3.92 8.99 0.92
C HIS A 281 4.60 8.76 2.26
N ARG A 282 4.10 9.44 3.29
CA ARG A 282 4.53 9.29 4.68
C ARG A 282 3.28 9.20 5.54
N MET A 283 3.24 8.21 6.42
CA MET A 283 2.14 8.04 7.37
C MET A 283 2.03 9.26 8.29
N ALA A 284 0.80 9.66 8.62
CA ALA A 284 0.55 10.79 9.51
C ALA A 284 1.23 10.57 10.88
N GLY A 285 1.88 11.60 11.42
CA GLY A 285 2.64 11.51 12.68
C GLY A 285 4.10 11.03 12.54
N HIS A 286 4.52 10.56 11.36
CA HIS A 286 5.91 10.20 11.07
C HIS A 286 6.74 11.33 10.45
N GLU A 287 6.23 12.58 10.48
CA GLU A 287 6.88 13.77 9.94
C GLU A 287 8.26 14.05 10.57
N ARG A 288 8.40 13.74 11.86
CA ARG A 288 9.64 13.92 12.64
C ARG A 288 10.67 12.81 12.43
N ILE A 289 10.28 11.71 11.81
CA ILE A 289 11.14 10.55 11.59
C ILE A 289 11.78 10.68 10.20
N THR A 290 13.10 10.87 10.15
CA THR A 290 13.89 11.13 8.94
C THR A 290 13.69 10.05 7.86
N GLY A 291 13.22 10.41 6.67
CA GLY A 291 13.12 9.51 5.52
C GLY A 291 12.50 10.18 4.30
N THR A 292 12.97 9.81 3.11
CA THR A 292 12.64 10.44 1.81
C THR A 292 11.25 10.05 1.28
N GLY A 293 10.67 8.96 1.78
CA GLY A 293 9.45 8.38 1.23
C GLY A 293 9.62 7.77 -0.17
N LEU A 294 10.87 7.59 -0.63
CA LEU A 294 11.18 7.03 -1.95
C LEU A 294 11.69 5.58 -1.89
N GLY A 295 12.24 5.15 -0.75
CA GLY A 295 12.81 3.81 -0.62
C GLY A 295 11.83 2.69 -0.96
N LEU A 296 10.63 2.67 -0.37
CA LEU A 296 9.63 1.61 -0.63
C LEU A 296 9.11 1.59 -2.07
N PRO A 297 8.77 2.74 -2.69
CA PRO A 297 8.47 2.80 -4.13
C PRO A 297 9.60 2.23 -5.00
N ILE A 298 10.85 2.67 -4.77
CA ILE A 298 12.04 2.19 -5.52
C ILE A 298 12.20 0.68 -5.34
N ALA A 299 12.06 0.19 -4.11
CA ALA A 299 12.19 -1.23 -3.82
C ALA A 299 11.14 -2.09 -4.55
N ARG A 300 9.91 -1.59 -4.65
CA ARG A 300 8.83 -2.29 -5.37
C ARG A 300 9.04 -2.24 -6.89
N ASP A 301 9.47 -1.11 -7.43
CA ASP A 301 9.77 -0.98 -8.86
C ASP A 301 10.95 -1.88 -9.27
N LEU A 302 12.01 -1.93 -8.45
CA LEU A 302 13.12 -2.87 -8.65
C LEU A 302 12.64 -4.32 -8.64
N ALA A 303 11.80 -4.71 -7.67
CA ALA A 303 11.24 -6.06 -7.62
C ALA A 303 10.48 -6.42 -8.89
N ARG A 304 9.66 -5.49 -9.39
CA ARG A 304 8.86 -5.67 -10.61
C ARG A 304 9.69 -5.74 -11.88
N GLN A 305 10.79 -5.00 -11.97
CA GLN A 305 11.73 -5.11 -13.09
C GLN A 305 12.51 -6.43 -13.09
N MET A 306 12.49 -7.18 -11.98
CA MET A 306 13.04 -8.54 -11.86
C MET A 306 11.95 -9.63 -11.97
N ASP A 307 10.80 -9.33 -12.59
CA ASP A 307 9.63 -10.23 -12.72
C ASP A 307 9.08 -10.74 -11.36
N GLY A 308 9.37 -9.99 -10.30
CA GLY A 308 8.88 -10.17 -8.94
C GLY A 308 7.78 -9.18 -8.57
N ASP A 309 7.40 -9.15 -7.29
CA ASP A 309 6.68 -8.02 -6.70
C ASP A 309 6.95 -7.97 -5.20
N LEU A 310 6.67 -6.81 -4.60
CA LEU A 310 6.85 -6.51 -3.18
C LEU A 310 5.53 -5.98 -2.61
N ASN A 311 5.12 -6.50 -1.47
CA ASN A 311 3.94 -6.03 -0.75
C ASN A 311 4.09 -6.22 0.77
N VAL A 312 3.10 -5.81 1.54
CA VAL A 312 3.15 -5.85 3.01
C VAL A 312 1.89 -6.48 3.61
N ALA A 313 2.08 -7.31 4.63
CA ALA A 313 1.08 -7.66 5.62
C ALA A 313 1.42 -6.92 6.92
N SER A 314 0.47 -6.28 7.58
CA SER A 314 0.78 -5.45 8.75
C SER A 314 -0.44 -5.20 9.60
N LEU A 315 -0.32 -5.20 10.92
CA LEU A 315 -1.44 -4.94 11.81
C LEU A 315 -0.99 -3.93 12.88
N PRO A 316 -1.74 -2.83 13.09
CA PRO A 316 -1.38 -1.85 14.11
C PRO A 316 -1.15 -2.49 15.49
N GLY A 317 -0.02 -2.17 16.11
CA GLY A 317 0.42 -2.71 17.40
C GLY A 317 0.99 -4.13 17.37
N ALA A 318 0.96 -4.83 16.24
CA ALA A 318 1.48 -6.20 16.10
C ALA A 318 2.73 -6.31 15.20
N GLY A 319 3.06 -5.23 14.49
CA GLY A 319 4.21 -5.15 13.59
C GLY A 319 3.85 -5.28 12.11
N SER A 320 4.86 -5.47 11.27
CA SER A 320 4.71 -5.60 9.82
C SER A 320 5.56 -6.73 9.26
N ALA A 321 5.16 -7.23 8.10
CA ALA A 321 5.85 -8.25 7.32
C ALA A 321 5.88 -7.82 5.85
N PHE A 322 7.03 -7.33 5.40
CA PHE A 322 7.27 -7.01 3.99
C PHE A 322 7.67 -8.27 3.25
N VAL A 323 6.92 -8.62 2.20
CA VAL A 323 7.07 -9.85 1.44
C VAL A 323 7.52 -9.51 0.03
N LEU A 324 8.76 -9.89 -0.29
CA LEU A 324 9.34 -9.84 -1.63
C LEU A 324 9.25 -11.24 -2.25
N VAL A 325 8.73 -11.32 -3.47
CA VAL A 325 8.74 -12.57 -4.26
C VAL A 325 9.55 -12.36 -5.53
N LEU A 326 10.45 -13.29 -5.82
CA LEU A 326 11.27 -13.32 -7.02
C LEU A 326 11.14 -14.67 -7.73
N PRO A 327 11.27 -14.71 -9.07
CA PRO A 327 11.38 -15.97 -9.80
C PRO A 327 12.56 -16.81 -9.28
N GLY A 328 12.39 -18.12 -9.25
CA GLY A 328 13.50 -19.05 -9.00
C GLY A 328 14.46 -19.12 -10.19
N ALA A 329 15.58 -19.81 -10.04
CA ALA A 329 16.63 -19.93 -11.07
C ALA A 329 16.16 -20.43 -12.45
N ALA A 330 15.05 -21.19 -12.51
CA ALA A 330 14.47 -21.68 -13.75
C ALA A 330 13.47 -20.69 -14.39
N GLY A 331 13.31 -19.50 -13.81
CA GLY A 331 12.21 -18.59 -14.10
C GLY A 331 10.88 -19.05 -13.48
N ALA A 332 9.92 -18.14 -13.47
CA ALA A 332 8.53 -18.40 -13.10
C ALA A 332 7.64 -17.50 -13.97
N ALA A 333 6.46 -17.99 -14.33
CA ALA A 333 5.48 -17.15 -15.01
C ALA A 333 4.93 -16.09 -14.04
N PRO A 334 4.58 -14.87 -14.51
CA PRO A 334 4.08 -13.79 -13.66
C PRO A 334 2.89 -14.18 -12.78
N GLU A 335 2.01 -15.07 -13.26
CA GLU A 335 0.86 -15.56 -12.51
C GLU A 335 1.28 -16.40 -11.29
N VAL A 336 2.37 -17.16 -11.41
CA VAL A 336 2.91 -17.98 -10.32
C VAL A 336 3.50 -17.09 -9.22
N THR A 337 4.28 -16.08 -9.60
CA THR A 337 4.83 -15.06 -8.69
C THR A 337 3.71 -14.33 -7.94
N THR A 338 2.69 -13.87 -8.67
CA THR A 338 1.55 -13.15 -8.10
C THR A 338 0.77 -14.01 -7.10
N ALA A 339 0.47 -15.26 -7.47
CA ALA A 339 -0.25 -16.17 -6.60
C ALA A 339 0.56 -16.53 -5.35
N ALA A 340 1.87 -16.68 -5.47
CA ALA A 340 2.76 -16.95 -4.33
C ALA A 340 2.84 -15.76 -3.38
N LEU A 341 2.91 -14.53 -3.89
CA LEU A 341 2.85 -13.32 -3.08
C LEU A 341 1.54 -13.24 -2.29
N GLN A 342 0.39 -13.45 -2.94
CA GLN A 342 -0.91 -13.45 -2.26
C GLN A 342 -0.99 -14.49 -1.15
N ARG A 343 -0.55 -15.74 -1.40
CA ARG A 343 -0.51 -16.78 -0.36
C ARG A 343 0.40 -16.40 0.81
N ALA A 344 1.57 -15.83 0.52
CA ALA A 344 2.50 -15.41 1.54
C ALA A 344 1.90 -14.30 2.42
N LEU A 345 1.28 -13.29 1.82
CA LEU A 345 0.61 -12.21 2.57
C LEU A 345 -0.48 -12.73 3.51
N VAL A 346 -1.31 -13.68 3.05
CA VAL A 346 -2.37 -14.29 3.88
C VAL A 346 -1.79 -15.03 5.09
N LEU A 347 -0.66 -15.73 4.91
CA LEU A 347 0.03 -16.41 6.01
C LEU A 347 0.57 -15.41 7.03
N GLU A 348 1.18 -14.32 6.56
CA GLU A 348 1.71 -13.27 7.44
C GLU A 348 0.60 -12.50 8.17
N ASP A 349 -0.51 -12.16 7.50
CA ASP A 349 -1.67 -11.53 8.14
C ASP A 349 -2.24 -12.42 9.26
N SER A 350 -2.31 -13.73 9.03
CA SER A 350 -2.77 -14.70 10.03
C SER A 350 -1.82 -14.76 11.23
N ALA A 351 -0.51 -14.78 10.99
CA ALA A 351 0.51 -14.79 12.04
C ALA A 351 0.51 -13.50 12.87
N LEU A 352 0.33 -12.34 12.23
CA LEU A 352 0.21 -11.04 12.89
C LEU A 352 -1.06 -10.97 13.76
N ALA A 353 -2.18 -11.49 13.27
CA ALA A 353 -3.43 -11.56 14.04
C ALA A 353 -3.27 -12.46 15.29
N GLU A 354 -2.64 -13.62 15.14
CA GLU A 354 -2.36 -14.50 16.29
C GLU A 354 -1.43 -13.82 17.31
N ARG A 355 -0.39 -13.12 16.84
CA ARG A 355 0.52 -12.37 17.72
C ARG A 355 -0.20 -11.26 18.47
N ALA A 356 -1.08 -10.50 17.80
CA ALA A 356 -1.89 -9.46 18.42
C ALA A 356 -2.78 -10.03 19.53
N LEU A 357 -3.43 -11.17 19.25
CA LEU A 357 -4.28 -11.84 20.22
C LEU A 357 -3.49 -12.31 21.44
N ARG A 358 -2.31 -12.91 21.25
CA ARG A 358 -1.42 -13.33 22.34
C ARG A 358 -1.01 -12.15 23.23
N ARG A 359 -0.64 -11.00 22.63
CA ARG A 359 -0.30 -9.78 23.39
C ARG A 359 -1.47 -9.29 24.24
N ALA A 360 -2.68 -9.25 23.67
CA ALA A 360 -3.87 -8.81 24.37
C ALA A 360 -4.20 -9.67 25.61
N PHE A 361 -4.02 -10.99 25.53
CA PHE A 361 -4.22 -11.88 26.68
C PHE A 361 -3.16 -11.70 27.78
N THR A 362 -1.89 -11.55 27.41
CA THR A 362 -0.81 -11.37 28.40
C THR A 362 -0.89 -10.03 29.15
N GLU A 363 -1.51 -9.00 28.56
CA GLU A 363 -1.72 -7.70 29.21
C GLU A 363 -2.90 -7.70 30.18
N GLN A 364 -3.87 -8.62 30.04
CA GLN A 364 -5.00 -8.74 30.96
C GLN A 364 -4.67 -9.55 32.23
N ASP A 365 -3.77 -10.54 32.14
CA ASP A 365 -3.39 -11.37 33.30
C ASP A 365 -2.37 -10.67 34.24
N GLY A 366 -1.70 -9.60 33.80
CA GLY A 366 -0.77 -8.82 34.63
C GLY A 366 -1.43 -7.77 35.54
N GLY A 367 -2.77 -7.75 35.62
CA GLY A 367 -3.56 -6.71 36.29
C GLY A 367 -4.09 -7.04 37.68
N ASP A 368 -3.92 -8.28 38.19
CA ASP A 368 -4.60 -8.74 39.42
C ASP A 368 -3.68 -9.05 40.61
N ASP A 369 -2.36 -8.81 40.52
CA ASP A 369 -1.44 -8.97 41.66
C ASP A 369 -1.29 -7.66 42.46
N ARG A 370 -2.40 -7.12 42.94
CA ARG A 370 -2.40 -6.19 44.08
C ARG A 370 -3.47 -6.63 45.08
N ASP A 371 -3.01 -6.88 46.30
CA ASP A 371 -3.77 -7.15 47.51
C ASP A 371 -4.00 -8.65 47.81
N ASP A 372 -2.93 -9.36 48.19
CA ASP A 372 -2.99 -10.15 49.42
C ASP A 372 -1.58 -10.45 49.94
N ASP A 373 -1.17 -9.72 50.97
CA ASP A 373 -0.23 -10.23 51.98
C ASP A 373 -0.48 -9.47 53.28
N ARG A 374 -1.45 -10.00 54.04
CA ARG A 374 -1.57 -9.79 55.48
C ARG A 374 -0.88 -10.94 56.22
N ASP A 375 -0.04 -10.53 57.16
CA ASP A 375 0.24 -11.14 58.46
C ASP A 375 0.81 -12.56 58.51
N ASP A 376 2.11 -12.68 58.81
CA ASP A 376 2.57 -13.64 59.81
C ASP A 376 3.86 -13.18 60.53
N ASP A 377 3.91 -13.52 61.82
CA ASP A 377 4.77 -13.07 62.90
C ASP A 377 6.25 -13.50 62.80
N GLY A 378 7.15 -12.75 63.44
CA GLY A 378 8.55 -13.19 63.59
C GLY A 378 9.52 -12.22 64.26
N SER A 379 9.36 -12.03 65.56
CA SER A 379 10.23 -11.37 66.55
C SER A 379 11.77 -11.37 66.36
N GLY A 380 12.43 -10.26 66.74
CA GLY A 380 13.72 -10.29 67.47
C GLY A 380 14.69 -9.11 67.27
N HIS A 381 14.80 -8.24 68.30
CA HIS A 381 15.97 -7.45 68.82
C HIS A 381 16.97 -6.81 67.83
N ASP A 382 17.40 -5.55 67.87
CA ASP A 382 17.76 -4.56 68.91
C ASP A 382 17.61 -3.13 68.29
N GLY A 383 17.40 -1.99 68.94
CA GLY A 383 17.78 -1.54 70.28
C GLY A 383 18.71 -0.31 70.21
N HIS A 384 18.19 0.90 69.89
CA HIS A 384 18.62 2.27 70.26
C HIS A 384 18.03 3.29 69.26
N GLY A 385 17.12 4.23 69.61
CA GLY A 385 17.20 5.29 70.61
C GLY A 385 17.73 6.58 69.95
N THR A 386 16.90 7.53 69.50
CA THR A 386 16.44 8.67 70.34
C THR A 386 15.48 9.61 69.58
N ARG A 387 14.34 9.92 70.24
CA ARG A 387 13.61 11.22 70.42
C ARG A 387 13.85 12.36 69.40
N GLY A 388 12.85 13.09 68.90
CA GLY A 388 11.44 13.15 69.24
C GLY A 388 10.68 14.30 68.54
N THR A 389 9.41 14.45 68.96
CA THR A 389 8.48 15.61 68.86
C THR A 389 7.71 15.88 67.56
N GLU A 390 6.46 15.36 67.56
CA GLU A 390 5.18 15.89 67.05
C GLU A 390 4.89 17.40 67.33
N PRO A 391 3.71 17.98 66.98
CA PRO A 391 2.91 17.89 65.75
C PRO A 391 2.32 19.27 65.30
N GLY A 392 1.89 19.39 64.04
CA GLY A 392 1.26 20.60 63.50
C GLY A 392 -0.02 20.32 62.71
N ARG A 393 -1.14 20.70 63.30
CA ARG A 393 -2.55 20.52 62.88
C ARG A 393 -3.01 21.47 61.75
N ARG A 394 -4.12 21.08 61.09
CA ARG A 394 -5.19 21.88 60.40
C ARG A 394 -4.84 22.40 58.99
N THR A 395 -5.72 22.49 57.99
CA THR A 395 -7.18 22.35 57.82
C THR A 395 -7.54 22.50 56.33
N GLY A 396 -8.70 21.97 55.91
CA GLY A 396 -9.56 22.57 54.87
C GLY A 396 -9.47 21.90 53.49
N SER A 397 -10.33 20.94 53.14
CA SER A 397 -11.71 21.12 52.65
C SER A 397 -11.83 21.85 51.30
N ALA A 398 -12.09 21.11 50.22
CA ALA A 398 -13.22 21.38 49.32
C ALA A 398 -13.41 20.21 48.35
N ARG A 399 -14.46 19.43 48.61
CA ARG A 399 -15.14 18.61 47.60
C ARG A 399 -15.97 19.55 46.71
N LEU A 400 -16.01 19.30 45.40
CA LEU A 400 -17.24 19.52 44.65
C LEU A 400 -17.38 18.46 43.55
N ARG A 401 -18.52 17.77 43.64
CA ARG A 401 -19.04 16.76 42.72
C ARG A 401 -20.40 17.30 42.28
N ALA A 402 -20.67 17.37 40.98
CA ALA A 402 -22.03 17.27 40.43
C ALA A 402 -21.97 16.93 38.93
N LEU A 403 -22.78 15.94 38.56
CA LEU A 403 -22.94 15.30 37.23
C LEU A 403 -24.08 16.02 36.44
N PRO A 404 -24.82 15.38 35.49
CA PRO A 404 -24.91 15.81 34.10
C PRO A 404 -26.33 16.26 33.67
N GLY A 405 -26.49 16.74 32.44
CA GLY A 405 -27.80 16.93 31.80
C GLY A 405 -27.62 17.77 30.53
N SER A 406 -27.78 17.23 29.31
CA SER A 406 -29.01 16.78 28.62
C SER A 406 -29.60 17.86 27.70
N ARG A 407 -29.62 17.52 26.40
CA ARG A 407 -30.55 17.94 25.32
C ARG A 407 -30.51 19.38 24.80
N GLU A 408 -30.30 19.50 23.49
CA GLU A 408 -31.24 20.02 22.45
C GLU A 408 -30.50 19.93 21.09
N ARG A 409 -30.81 19.01 20.17
CA ARG A 409 -31.79 19.12 19.06
C ARG A 409 -32.05 20.56 18.59
N SER A 410 -31.66 20.88 17.35
CA SER A 410 -32.52 21.38 16.24
C SER A 410 -31.71 22.19 15.20
N SER A 411 -31.65 21.69 13.95
CA SER A 411 -31.97 22.40 12.69
C SER A 411 -31.20 23.69 12.32
N THR A 412 -30.79 24.02 11.08
CA THR A 412 -31.28 23.70 9.74
C THR A 412 -30.25 24.23 8.71
N SER A 413 -30.20 23.57 7.54
CA SER A 413 -29.91 24.08 6.17
C SER A 413 -29.23 25.45 5.95
N VAL A 414 -28.20 25.48 5.11
CA VAL A 414 -28.26 25.93 3.69
C VAL A 414 -27.38 25.01 2.85
#